data_AF-A0A7Y5G046-F1
#
_entry.id   AF-A0A7Y5G046-F1
#
_cell.length_a   1.000
_cell.length_b   1.000
_cell.length_c   1.000
_cell.angle_alpha   90.00
_cell.angle_beta   90.00
_cell.angle_gamma   90.00
#
_symmetry.space_group_name_H-M   'P 1'
#
loop_
_entity.id
_entity.type
_entity.pdbx_description
1 polymer ?
#
loop_
_entity_poly.entity_id
_entity_poly.type
_entity_poly.pdbx_seq_one_letter_code
_entity_poly.pdbx_strand_id
1 'polypeptide(L)'
;EYHFNDAGASRPGDYIENFTAPAYTDGAAYLMGRHYLAPGMVYQFSPLIVLHTQMLCNLGDRSAFLSLQGEYNIAQNIYLAGGAFLRLGQKPQIVPGGTIIPTLRLQSEFGSYPNIFFTAFRVYF
;
A
#
# COMPACT_ATOMS: atom_id res chain seq x y z
N GLU A 1 -8.03 -1.01 -11.98
CA GLU A 1 -7.91 -2.47 -12.25
C GLU A 1 -8.49 -3.26 -11.09
N TYR A 2 -9.03 -4.45 -11.34
CA TYR A 2 -9.37 -5.42 -10.30
C TYR A 2 -8.38 -6.57 -10.34
N HIS A 3 -7.82 -6.93 -9.19
CA HIS A 3 -6.83 -7.99 -9.07
C HIS A 3 -7.30 -9.05 -8.07
N PHE A 4 -7.26 -10.31 -8.49
CA PHE A 4 -7.60 -11.46 -7.68
C PHE A 4 -6.32 -12.25 -7.35
N ASN A 5 -6.02 -12.39 -6.07
CA ASN A 5 -4.89 -13.16 -5.56
C ASN A 5 -5.40 -14.45 -4.91
N ASP A 6 -5.27 -15.58 -5.60
CA ASP A 6 -5.79 -16.87 -5.15
C ASP A 6 -5.12 -17.36 -3.85
N ALA A 7 -3.81 -17.10 -3.71
CA ALA A 7 -3.04 -17.38 -2.50
C ALA A 7 -3.35 -16.40 -1.34
N GLY A 8 -4.19 -15.40 -1.59
CA GLY A 8 -4.66 -14.43 -0.61
C GLY A 8 -5.61 -15.02 0.42
N ALA A 9 -5.47 -14.57 1.66
CA ALA A 9 -6.38 -14.93 2.73
C ALA A 9 -7.69 -14.13 2.63
N SER A 10 -8.79 -14.78 3.00
CA SER A 10 -10.13 -14.18 2.94
C SER A 10 -10.48 -13.36 4.19
N ARG A 11 -9.74 -13.53 5.30
CA ARG A 11 -9.99 -12.85 6.57
C ARG A 11 -8.70 -12.24 7.14
N PRO A 12 -8.76 -11.08 7.81
CA PRO A 12 -7.57 -10.42 8.34
C PRO A 12 -6.80 -11.22 9.40
N GLY A 13 -7.51 -12.07 10.17
CA GLY A 13 -6.90 -12.92 11.19
C GLY A 13 -5.92 -13.95 10.62
N ASP A 14 -6.13 -14.34 9.37
CA ASP A 14 -5.38 -15.41 8.71
C ASP A 14 -4.15 -14.85 7.95
N TYR A 15 -3.97 -13.51 7.92
CA TYR A 15 -2.80 -12.88 7.28
C TYR A 15 -1.47 -13.30 7.91
N ILE A 16 -1.48 -13.69 9.18
CA ILE A 16 -0.27 -14.19 9.85
C ILE A 16 0.18 -15.54 9.25
N GLU A 17 -0.77 -16.37 8.80
CA GLU A 17 -0.48 -17.69 8.24
C GLU A 17 0.18 -17.58 6.85
N ASN A 18 -0.07 -16.49 6.11
CA ASN A 18 0.54 -16.26 4.81
C ASN A 18 2.06 -16.09 4.90
N PHE A 19 2.62 -15.60 6.01
CA PHE A 19 4.06 -15.44 6.17
C PHE A 19 4.84 -16.76 6.08
N THR A 20 4.19 -17.89 6.33
CA THR A 20 4.80 -19.23 6.22
C THR A 20 4.34 -20.00 5.00
N ALA A 21 3.47 -19.44 4.16
CA ALA A 21 2.94 -20.13 3.00
C ALA A 21 3.91 -20.05 1.80
N PRO A 22 4.10 -21.13 1.02
CA PRO A 22 5.07 -21.17 -0.08
C PRO A 22 4.92 -20.05 -1.12
N ALA A 23 3.68 -19.60 -1.37
CA ALA A 23 3.41 -18.50 -2.28
C ALA A 23 4.10 -17.19 -1.86
N TYR A 24 4.32 -16.97 -0.56
CA TYR A 24 4.92 -15.75 -0.01
C TYR A 24 6.41 -15.93 0.33
N THR A 25 6.84 -17.14 0.66
CA THR A 25 8.28 -17.41 0.92
C THR A 25 9.07 -17.58 -0.36
N ASP A 26 8.52 -18.32 -1.34
CA ASP A 26 9.24 -18.74 -2.54
C ASP A 26 8.66 -18.08 -3.80
N GLY A 27 7.36 -17.75 -3.78
CA GLY A 27 6.62 -17.20 -4.92
C GLY A 27 6.61 -15.67 -5.04
N ALA A 28 7.29 -14.94 -4.14
CA ALA A 28 7.32 -13.48 -4.10
C ALA A 28 5.93 -12.81 -4.08
N ALA A 29 4.91 -13.48 -3.51
CA ALA A 29 3.63 -12.84 -3.24
C ALA A 29 3.78 -11.83 -2.08
N TYR A 30 3.23 -10.64 -2.25
CA TYR A 30 3.30 -9.56 -1.24
C TYR A 30 1.93 -9.09 -0.74
N LEU A 31 0.87 -9.41 -1.49
CA LEU A 31 -0.51 -9.03 -1.20
C LEU A 31 -1.17 -10.11 -0.34
N MET A 32 -1.56 -9.80 0.89
CA MET A 32 -2.01 -10.80 1.87
C MET A 32 -3.50 -11.15 1.75
N GLY A 33 -4.30 -10.23 1.24
CA GLY A 33 -5.70 -10.42 0.89
C GLY A 33 -5.92 -11.04 -0.48
N ARG A 34 -7.19 -11.28 -0.81
CA ARG A 34 -7.62 -11.98 -2.03
C ARG A 34 -8.16 -11.06 -3.12
N HIS A 35 -8.82 -9.97 -2.74
CA HIS A 35 -9.56 -9.12 -3.66
C HIS A 35 -9.06 -7.68 -3.58
N TYR A 36 -8.49 -7.18 -4.67
CA TYR A 36 -7.97 -5.84 -4.75
C TYR A 36 -8.61 -5.02 -5.85
N LEU A 37 -8.81 -3.74 -5.57
CA LEU A 37 -9.18 -2.74 -6.55
C LEU A 37 -8.10 -1.67 -6.57
N ALA A 38 -7.51 -1.44 -7.73
CA ALA A 38 -6.45 -0.45 -7.93
C ALA A 38 -6.92 0.66 -8.87
N PRO A 39 -7.70 1.66 -8.41
CA PRO A 39 -7.99 2.83 -9.21
C PRO A 39 -6.77 3.76 -9.24
N GLY A 40 -6.45 4.28 -10.42
CA GLY A 40 -5.38 5.24 -10.63
C GLY A 40 -5.86 6.41 -11.48
N MET A 41 -5.32 7.58 -11.23
CA MET A 41 -5.59 8.81 -11.96
C MET A 41 -4.29 9.58 -12.15
N VAL A 42 -4.09 10.11 -13.35
CA VAL A 42 -3.05 11.09 -13.64
C VAL A 42 -3.75 12.34 -14.13
N TYR A 43 -3.47 13.47 -13.49
CA TYR A 43 -4.05 14.75 -13.83
C TYR A 43 -2.94 15.76 -14.11
N GLN A 44 -2.90 16.26 -15.34
CA GLN A 44 -1.95 17.27 -15.76
C GLN A 44 -2.57 18.66 -15.62
N PHE A 45 -2.16 19.40 -14.59
CA PHE A 45 -2.63 20.78 -14.37
C PHE A 45 -2.03 21.74 -15.39
N SER A 46 -0.76 21.53 -15.75
CA SER A 46 -0.06 22.30 -16.76
C SER A 46 1.05 21.44 -17.39
N PRO A 47 1.69 21.88 -18.49
CA PRO A 47 2.87 21.20 -19.03
C PRO A 47 3.99 20.99 -18.01
N LEU A 48 4.02 21.77 -16.94
CA LEU A 48 5.05 21.71 -15.90
C LEU A 48 4.60 20.98 -14.63
N ILE A 49 3.29 20.76 -14.43
CA ILE A 49 2.76 20.18 -13.18
C ILE A 49 1.86 18.99 -13.49
N VAL A 50 2.26 17.82 -12.99
CA VAL A 50 1.51 16.57 -13.11
C VAL A 50 1.25 16.01 -11.72
N LEU A 51 0.02 15.55 -11.49
CA LEU A 51 -0.38 14.85 -10.28
C LEU A 51 -0.69 13.39 -10.61
N HIS A 52 -0.03 12.48 -9.91
CA HIS A 52 -0.27 11.05 -9.95
C HIS A 52 -0.95 10.63 -8.65
N THR A 53 -2.09 9.98 -8.76
CA THR A 53 -2.82 9.42 -7.63
C THR A 53 -3.14 7.97 -7.93
N GLN A 54 -2.71 7.06 -7.08
CA GLN A 54 -3.02 5.63 -7.18
C GLN A 54 -3.49 5.13 -5.83
N MET A 55 -4.58 4.39 -5.82
CA MET A 55 -5.08 3.74 -4.62
C MET A 55 -5.08 2.24 -4.86
N LEU A 56 -4.84 1.46 -3.81
CA LEU A 56 -4.94 0.01 -3.80
C LEU A 56 -5.83 -0.37 -2.63
N CYS A 57 -7.07 -0.77 -2.91
CA CYS A 57 -8.07 -1.12 -1.92
C CYS A 57 -8.16 -2.63 -1.79
N ASN A 58 -8.01 -3.16 -0.58
CA ASN A 58 -8.34 -4.55 -0.26
C ASN A 58 -9.82 -4.62 0.13
N LEU A 59 -10.62 -5.30 -0.68
CA LEU A 59 -12.08 -5.38 -0.49
C LEU A 59 -12.47 -6.34 0.64
N GLY A 60 -11.59 -7.27 1.02
CA GLY A 60 -11.85 -8.24 2.08
C GLY A 60 -11.87 -7.60 3.46
N ASP A 61 -10.92 -6.71 3.73
CA ASP A 61 -10.74 -6.05 5.04
C ASP A 61 -11.11 -4.55 5.04
N ARG A 62 -11.52 -4.03 3.88
CA ARG A 62 -11.90 -2.62 3.64
C ARG A 62 -10.77 -1.63 3.96
N SER A 63 -9.52 -2.07 3.83
CA SER A 63 -8.35 -1.19 3.91
C SER A 63 -7.89 -0.75 2.53
N ALA A 64 -7.11 0.32 2.48
CA ALA A 64 -6.54 0.85 1.27
C ALA A 64 -5.17 1.49 1.50
N PHE A 65 -4.37 1.49 0.45
CA PHE A 65 -3.10 2.17 0.36
C PHE A 65 -3.18 3.24 -0.73
N LEU A 66 -2.92 4.48 -0.37
CA LEU A 66 -2.99 5.63 -1.26
C LEU A 66 -1.57 6.15 -1.54
N SER A 67 -1.17 6.13 -2.80
CA SER A 67 0.01 6.80 -3.32
C SER A 67 -0.42 8.11 -3.99
N LEU A 68 0.16 9.21 -3.55
CA LEU A 68 -0.02 10.54 -4.12
C LEU A 68 1.36 11.11 -4.46
N GLN A 69 1.54 11.61 -5.67
CA GLN A 69 2.78 12.22 -6.11
C GLN A 69 2.50 13.39 -7.04
N GLY A 70 2.99 14.57 -6.68
CA GLY A 70 3.08 15.72 -7.57
C GLY A 70 4.48 15.81 -8.16
N GLU A 71 4.57 16.08 -9.45
CA GLU A 71 5.81 16.37 -10.15
C GLU A 71 5.75 17.79 -10.74
N TYR A 72 6.82 18.54 -10.52
CA TYR A 72 7.05 19.87 -11.05
C TYR A 72 8.31 19.87 -11.93
N ASN A 73 8.13 20.21 -13.20
CA ASN A 73 9.18 20.38 -14.18
C ASN A 73 9.71 21.82 -14.09
N ILE A 74 10.90 21.98 -13.54
CA ILE A 74 11.52 23.30 -13.32
C ILE A 74 12.11 23.83 -14.63
N ALA A 75 12.82 22.95 -15.34
CA ALA A 75 13.49 23.24 -16.59
C ALA A 75 13.67 21.93 -17.35
N GLN A 76 14.03 22.01 -18.63
CA GLN A 76 14.36 20.82 -19.40
C GLN A 76 15.40 19.98 -18.63
N ASN A 77 15.06 18.72 -18.39
CA ASN A 77 15.85 17.74 -17.64
C ASN A 77 15.96 17.96 -16.12
N ILE A 78 15.23 18.91 -15.52
CA ILE A 78 15.23 19.18 -14.08
C ILE A 78 13.82 19.04 -13.51
N TYR A 79 13.63 18.02 -12.68
CA TYR A 79 12.34 17.67 -12.09
C TYR A 79 12.41 17.66 -10.58
N LEU A 80 11.37 18.20 -9.94
CA LEU A 80 11.15 18.11 -8.51
C LEU A 80 9.83 17.37 -8.29
N ALA A 81 9.86 16.27 -7.55
CA ALA A 81 8.68 15.52 -7.16
C ALA A 81 8.51 15.52 -5.65
N GLY A 82 7.27 15.62 -5.20
CA GLY A 82 6.88 15.45 -3.80
C GLY A 82 5.73 14.46 -3.73
N GLY A 83 5.77 13.55 -2.76
CA GLY A 83 4.73 12.54 -2.65
C GLY A 83 4.56 11.98 -1.25
N ALA A 84 3.48 11.22 -1.11
CA ALA A 84 3.12 10.54 0.11
C ALA A 84 2.54 9.17 -0.21
N PHE A 85 2.87 8.22 0.65
CA PHE A 85 2.19 6.94 0.77
C PHE A 85 1.41 6.95 2.06
N LEU A 86 0.09 6.91 1.96
CA LEU A 86 -0.84 6.98 3.07
C LEU A 86 -1.57 5.65 3.21
N ARG A 87 -1.63 5.16 4.44
CA ARG A 87 -2.43 4.00 4.79
C ARG A 87 -3.82 4.39 5.27
N LEU A 88 -4.81 3.62 4.86
CA LEU A 88 -6.20 3.76 5.26
C LEU A 88 -6.68 2.38 5.73
N GLY A 89 -6.89 2.19 7.02
CA GLY A 89 -7.27 0.87 7.55
C GLY A 89 -7.15 0.77 9.05
N GLN A 90 -7.68 -0.32 9.61
CA GLN A 90 -7.64 -0.59 11.04
C GLN A 90 -6.24 -1.02 11.48
N LYS A 91 -5.73 -0.35 12.52
CA LYS A 91 -4.43 -0.66 13.11
C LYS A 91 -4.41 -2.09 13.68
N PRO A 92 -3.26 -2.78 13.63
CA PRO A 92 -3.05 -4.00 14.40
C PRO A 92 -3.38 -3.76 15.86
N GLN A 93 -4.06 -4.71 16.49
CA GLN A 93 -4.37 -4.67 17.91
C GLN A 93 -3.54 -5.72 18.64
N ILE A 94 -3.01 -5.32 19.78
CA ILE A 94 -2.39 -6.25 20.72
C ILE A 94 -3.49 -6.68 21.67
N VAL A 95 -3.90 -7.94 21.56
CA VAL A 95 -4.93 -8.51 22.42
C VAL A 95 -4.21 -9.25 23.56
N PRO A 96 -4.63 -9.07 24.82
CA PRO A 96 -4.21 -9.95 25.89
C PRO A 96 -4.69 -11.36 25.55
N GLY A 97 -3.80 -12.21 25.07
CA GLY A 97 -4.08 -13.64 24.99
C GLY A 97 -4.32 -14.14 26.41
N GLY A 98 -5.13 -15.18 26.60
CA GLY A 98 -5.32 -15.82 27.92
C GLY A 98 -4.05 -16.45 28.53
N THR A 99 -2.87 -16.07 28.04
CA THR A 99 -1.54 -16.51 28.43
C THR A 99 -0.67 -15.25 28.59
N ILE A 100 0.41 -15.35 29.36
CA ILE A 100 1.35 -14.29 29.74
C ILE A 100 1.98 -13.50 28.57
N ILE A 101 1.75 -13.92 27.32
CA ILE A 101 2.30 -13.33 26.10
C ILE A 101 1.17 -12.68 25.30
N PRO A 102 1.22 -11.36 25.05
CA PRO A 102 0.22 -10.68 24.25
C PRO A 102 0.29 -11.15 22.78
N THR A 103 -0.87 -11.36 22.15
CA THR A 103 -0.95 -11.81 20.75
C THR A 103 -1.22 -10.62 19.83
N LEU A 104 -0.40 -10.46 18.79
CA LEU A 104 -0.62 -9.47 17.75
C LEU A 104 -1.71 -9.96 16.80
N ARG A 105 -2.82 -9.22 16.70
CA ARG A 105 -3.89 -9.50 15.74
C ARG A 105 -3.88 -8.44 14.64
N LEU A 106 -3.61 -8.88 13.42
CA LEU A 106 -3.80 -8.04 12.24
C LEU A 106 -5.30 -7.88 11.99
N GLN A 107 -5.74 -6.62 11.89
CA GLN A 107 -7.13 -6.27 11.59
C GLN A 107 -7.32 -5.83 10.15
N SER A 108 -6.28 -5.25 9.55
CA SER A 108 -6.22 -5.00 8.13
C SER A 108 -4.79 -5.00 7.64
N GLU A 109 -4.61 -5.36 6.37
CA GLU A 109 -3.33 -5.41 5.67
C GLU A 109 -2.71 -4.02 5.63
N PHE A 110 -3.37 -3.05 4.99
CA PHE A 110 -2.80 -1.71 4.83
C PHE A 110 -2.82 -0.90 6.13
N GLY A 111 -3.62 -1.26 7.14
CA GLY A 111 -3.56 -0.63 8.46
C GLY A 111 -2.25 -0.89 9.21
N SER A 112 -1.49 -1.90 8.83
CA SER A 112 -0.15 -2.18 9.39
C SER A 112 0.97 -1.33 8.74
N TYR A 113 0.72 -0.71 7.59
CA TYR A 113 1.72 0.02 6.83
C TYR A 113 2.00 1.41 7.47
N PRO A 114 3.23 1.92 7.36
CA PRO A 114 3.55 3.28 7.79
C PRO A 114 3.04 4.32 6.78
N ASN A 115 2.84 5.55 7.25
CA ASN A 115 2.71 6.70 6.36
C ASN A 115 4.12 7.20 6.02
N ILE A 116 4.41 7.35 4.73
CA ILE A 116 5.72 7.78 4.24
C ILE A 116 5.53 9.06 3.44
N PHE A 117 6.39 10.04 3.66
CA PHE A 117 6.47 11.26 2.87
C PHE A 117 7.84 11.34 2.24
N PHE A 118 7.91 11.77 1.00
CA PHE A 118 9.17 11.88 0.29
C PHE A 118 9.18 13.09 -0.65
N THR A 119 10.40 13.52 -0.93
CA THR A 119 10.70 14.50 -1.97
C THR A 119 11.85 13.94 -2.78
N ALA A 120 11.80 14.09 -4.09
CA ALA A 120 12.82 13.64 -5.02
C ALA A 120 13.19 14.76 -5.98
N PHE A 121 14.48 14.93 -6.21
CA PHE A 121 15.00 15.86 -7.21
C PHE A 121 15.76 15.05 -8.26
N ARG A 122 15.42 15.24 -9.53
CA ARG A 122 15.95 14.45 -10.65
C ARG A 122 16.57 15.39 -11.67
N VAL A 123 17.81 15.10 -12.06
CA VAL A 123 18.56 15.82 -13.10
C VAL A 123 19.02 14.80 -14.14
N TYR A 124 18.69 15.05 -15.39
CA TYR A 124 19.09 14.22 -16.54
C TYR A 124 20.13 14.96 -17.39
N PHE A 125 21.08 14.23 -17.96
CA PHE A 125 22.19 14.75 -18.78
C PHE A 125 22.23 14.06 -20.14
#